data_AF-A0A359ECZ6-F1
#
_entry.id   AF-A0A359ECZ6-F1
#
_cell.length_a   1.000
_cell.length_b   1.000
_cell.length_c   1.000
_cell.angle_alpha   90.00
_cell.angle_beta   90.00
_cell.angle_gamma   90.00
#
_symmetry.space_group_name_H-M   'P 1'
#
loop_
_entity.id
_entity.type
_entity.pdbx_description
1 polymer ?
#
loop_
_entity_poly.entity_id
_entity_poly.type
_entity_poly.pdbx_seq_one_letter_code
_entity_poly.pdbx_strand_id
1 'polypeptide(L)'
;MARKRRIGILTGGGDVPGLNVAIKAVVSRAQDHDIEVIGLRRGWWSTVGIHMDDPATLEELTMPLTPQVVRTFERTGGTRLHSSRTNPP
;
A
#
# COMPACT_ATOMS: atom_id res chain seq x y z
N MET A 1 -16.43 -20.17 5.42
CA MET A 1 -16.24 -18.98 4.57
C MET A 1 -14.87 -19.11 3.91
N ALA A 2 -14.77 -19.00 2.59
CA ALA A 2 -13.46 -19.01 1.93
C ALA A 2 -12.68 -17.73 2.28
N ARG A 3 -11.38 -17.84 2.53
CA ARG A 3 -10.53 -16.68 2.84
C ARG A 3 -10.48 -15.76 1.62
N LYS A 4 -10.83 -14.49 1.81
CA LYS A 4 -10.74 -13.45 0.78
C LYS A 4 -9.29 -13.27 0.34
N ARG A 5 -9.05 -13.15 -0.96
CA ARG A 5 -7.70 -12.91 -1.50
C ARG A 5 -7.26 -11.48 -1.17
N ARG A 6 -5.96 -11.32 -0.90
CA ARG A 6 -5.37 -10.03 -0.49
C ARG A 6 -4.10 -9.73 -1.28
N ILE A 7 -3.93 -8.47 -1.64
CA ILE A 7 -2.71 -7.92 -2.26
C ILE A 7 -2.14 -6.86 -1.33
N GLY A 8 -0.85 -6.96 -1.02
CA GLY A 8 -0.07 -5.89 -0.39
C GLY A 8 0.66 -5.07 -1.44
N ILE A 9 0.61 -3.73 -1.35
CA ILE A 9 1.35 -2.82 -2.23
C ILE A 9 2.28 -1.97 -1.38
N LEU A 10 3.58 -2.00 -1.70
CA LEU A 10 4.56 -1.02 -1.21
C LEU A 10 5.18 -0.30 -2.41
N THR A 11 5.68 0.90 -2.18
CA THR A 11 6.54 1.61 -3.15
C THR A 11 7.95 1.70 -2.58
N GLY A 12 8.91 1.10 -3.28
CA GLY A 12 10.33 1.14 -2.91
C GLY A 12 11.12 2.11 -3.79
N GLY A 13 12.23 2.63 -3.27
CA GLY A 13 13.14 3.48 -4.04
C GLY A 13 12.74 4.96 -4.08
N GLY A 14 13.03 5.65 -5.19
CA GLY A 14 12.71 7.06 -5.36
C GLY A 14 11.27 7.31 -5.81
N ASP A 15 10.67 8.37 -5.32
CA ASP A 15 9.34 8.81 -5.74
C ASP A 15 9.37 9.33 -7.17
N VAL A 16 8.51 8.80 -8.04
CA VAL A 16 8.36 9.22 -9.43
C VAL A 16 6.91 9.59 -9.75
N PRO A 17 6.67 10.54 -10.68
CA PRO A 17 5.32 10.80 -11.17
C PRO A 17 4.77 9.53 -11.85
N GLY A 18 3.72 8.94 -11.26
CA GLY A 18 3.03 7.75 -11.80
C GLY A 18 2.74 6.66 -10.77
N LEU A 19 3.46 6.61 -9.64
CA LEU A 19 3.25 5.57 -8.63
C LEU A 19 1.82 5.57 -8.06
N ASN A 20 1.30 6.76 -7.76
CA ASN A 20 -0.08 6.94 -7.31
C ASN A 20 -1.12 6.47 -8.34
N VAL A 21 -0.86 6.66 -9.63
CA VAL A 21 -1.73 6.19 -10.72
C VAL A 21 -1.69 4.67 -10.85
N ALA A 22 -0.49 4.07 -10.72
CA ALA A 22 -0.33 2.62 -10.72
C ALA A 22 -1.06 1.98 -9.53
N ILE A 23 -0.94 2.54 -8.32
CA ILE A 23 -1.68 2.10 -7.13
C ILE A 23 -3.20 2.16 -7.41
N LYS A 24 -3.69 3.30 -7.94
CA LYS A 24 -5.11 3.47 -8.27
C LYS A 24 -5.60 2.42 -9.27
N ALA A 25 -4.82 2.13 -10.32
CA ALA A 25 -5.17 1.13 -11.32
C ALA A 25 -5.28 -0.29 -10.73
N VAL A 26 -4.33 -0.69 -9.87
CA VAL A 26 -4.38 -2.00 -9.19
C VAL A 26 -5.61 -2.09 -8.29
N VAL A 27 -5.90 -1.05 -7.51
CA VAL A 27 -7.05 -1.02 -6.59
C VAL A 27 -8.37 -1.11 -7.33
N SER A 28 -8.54 -0.35 -8.41
CA SER A 28 -9.74 -0.44 -9.25
C SER A 28 -9.91 -1.85 -9.83
N ARG A 29 -8.83 -2.46 -10.32
CA ARG A 29 -8.89 -3.78 -10.95
C ARG A 29 -9.09 -4.93 -9.96
N ALA A 30 -8.64 -4.75 -8.72
CA ALA A 30 -8.82 -5.70 -7.63
C ALA A 30 -10.26 -5.70 -7.10
N GLN A 31 -10.94 -4.54 -7.12
CA GLN A 31 -12.35 -4.43 -6.74
C GLN A 31 -13.24 -5.36 -7.56
N ASP A 32 -13.03 -5.41 -8.89
CA ASP A 32 -13.79 -6.26 -9.80
C ASP A 32 -13.59 -7.78 -9.53
N HIS A 33 -12.56 -8.15 -8.76
CA HIS A 33 -12.19 -9.54 -8.48
C HIS A 33 -12.42 -9.94 -7.02
N ASP A 34 -13.09 -9.06 -6.26
CA ASP A 34 -13.33 -9.20 -4.83
C ASP A 34 -12.02 -9.44 -4.04
N ILE A 35 -10.94 -8.76 -4.47
CA ILE A 35 -9.62 -8.82 -3.84
C ILE A 35 -9.43 -7.58 -2.95
N GLU A 36 -9.08 -7.80 -1.69
CA GLU A 36 -8.72 -6.72 -0.77
C GLU A 36 -7.30 -6.22 -1.05
N VAL A 37 -7.12 -4.89 -1.05
CA VAL A 37 -5.80 -4.28 -1.24
C VAL A 37 -5.38 -3.54 0.02
N ILE A 38 -4.19 -3.86 0.50
CA ILE A 38 -3.55 -3.22 1.65
C ILE A 38 -2.32 -2.45 1.16
N GLY A 39 -2.28 -1.16 1.45
CA GLY A 39 -1.11 -0.33 1.25
C GLY A 39 -0.15 -0.49 2.42
N LEU A 40 1.11 -0.77 2.11
CA LEU A 40 2.22 -0.88 3.04
C LEU A 40 3.01 0.43 3.01
N ARG A 41 3.02 1.13 4.14
CA ARG A 41 3.59 2.48 4.25
C ARG A 41 5.10 2.45 4.46
N ARG A 42 5.79 3.50 4.04
CA ARG A 42 7.25 3.65 4.19
C ARG A 42 8.04 2.56 3.46
N GLY A 43 7.56 2.11 2.30
CA GLY A 43 8.24 1.12 1.46
C GLY A 43 8.64 -0.15 2.21
N TRP A 44 9.87 -0.60 2.01
CA TRP A 44 10.41 -1.82 2.62
C TRP A 44 10.43 -1.82 4.16
N TRP A 45 10.45 -0.65 4.81
CA TRP A 45 10.38 -0.57 6.28
C TRP A 45 9.13 -1.25 6.85
N SER A 46 7.98 -1.18 6.16
CA SER A 46 6.76 -1.88 6.59
C SER A 46 6.97 -3.39 6.78
N THR A 47 7.85 -4.01 5.99
CA THR A 47 8.04 -5.46 6.01
C THR A 47 8.78 -5.96 7.26
N VAL A 48 9.58 -5.08 7.88
CA VAL A 48 10.39 -5.40 9.06
C VAL A 48 9.90 -4.68 10.33
N GLY A 49 9.17 -3.58 10.18
CA GLY A 49 8.68 -2.77 11.30
C GLY A 49 7.28 -3.15 11.80
N ILE A 50 6.57 -4.06 11.12
CA ILE A 50 5.29 -4.59 11.62
C ILE A 50 5.59 -5.70 12.64
N HIS A 51 5.15 -5.48 13.87
CA HIS A 51 5.33 -6.38 15.00
C HIS A 51 3.96 -6.93 15.42
N MET A 52 3.81 -8.26 15.50
CA MET A 52 2.50 -8.88 15.78
C MET A 52 2.06 -8.72 17.24
N ASP A 53 3.02 -8.49 18.12
CA ASP A 53 2.88 -8.18 19.54
C ASP A 53 2.55 -6.70 19.80
N ASP A 54 2.73 -5.83 18.81
CA ASP A 54 2.36 -4.41 18.89
C ASP A 54 1.41 -4.01 17.75
N PRO A 55 0.09 -4.07 17.98
CA PRO A 55 -0.93 -3.67 17.00
C PRO A 55 -0.79 -2.23 16.49
N ALA A 56 -0.16 -1.33 17.26
CA ALA A 56 0.02 0.05 16.83
C ALA A 56 0.92 0.15 15.58
N THR A 57 1.88 -0.78 15.44
CA THR A 57 2.75 -0.84 14.26
C THR A 57 1.97 -1.18 12.99
N LEU A 58 0.93 -2.02 13.10
CA LEU A 58 0.07 -2.38 11.97
C LEU A 58 -0.75 -1.17 11.51
N GLU A 59 -1.32 -0.41 12.44
CA GLU A 59 -2.07 0.81 12.13
C GLU A 59 -1.18 1.90 11.53
N GLU A 60 0.06 2.02 12.00
CA GLU A 60 1.01 3.00 11.47
C GLU A 60 1.51 2.63 10.07
N LEU A 61 1.82 1.35 9.84
CA LEU A 61 2.53 0.88 8.64
C LEU A 61 1.63 0.27 7.58
N THR A 62 0.32 0.17 7.83
CA THR A 62 -0.63 -0.31 6.82
C THR A 62 -1.79 0.66 6.65
N MET A 63 -2.42 0.63 5.47
CA MET A 63 -3.68 1.33 5.24
C MET A 63 -4.55 0.56 4.25
N PRO A 64 -5.88 0.53 4.43
CA PRO A 64 -6.76 -0.05 3.42
C PRO A 64 -6.74 0.81 2.15
N LEU A 65 -6.60 0.17 1.00
CA LEU A 65 -6.68 0.83 -0.30
C LEU A 65 -7.99 0.45 -0.98
N THR A 66 -9.00 1.30 -0.81
CA THR A 66 -10.30 1.19 -1.46
C THR A 66 -10.41 2.16 -2.63
N PRO A 67 -11.32 1.92 -3.59
CA PRO A 67 -11.60 2.86 -4.69
C PRO A 67 -11.88 4.29 -4.21
N GLN A 68 -12.54 4.42 -3.06
CA GLN A 68 -12.84 5.70 -2.43
C GLN A 68 -11.56 6.36 -1.90
N VAL A 69 -10.66 5.60 -1.27
CA VAL A 69 -9.37 6.08 -0.76
C VAL A 69 -8.47 6.55 -1.90
N VAL A 70 -8.36 5.78 -2.98
CA VAL A 70 -7.46 6.10 -4.11
C VAL A 70 -8.03 7.11 -5.10
N ARG A 71 -9.25 7.61 -4.89
CA ARG A 71 -9.98 8.47 -5.83
C ARG A 71 -9.17 9.70 -6.26
N THR A 72 -8.34 10.23 -5.35
CA THR A 72 -7.60 11.49 -5.54
C THR A 72 -6.08 11.31 -5.59
N PHE A 73 -5.58 10.08 -5.60
CA PHE A 73 -4.13 9.79 -5.51
C PHE A 73 -3.35 10.41 -6.67
N GLU A 74 -3.92 10.45 -7.88
CA GLU A 74 -3.32 11.03 -9.07
C GLU A 74 -3.08 12.55 -8.98
N ARG A 75 -3.74 13.23 -8.03
CA ARG A 75 -3.64 14.69 -7.87
C ARG A 75 -2.38 15.11 -7.09
N THR A 76 -1.62 14.15 -6.58
CA THR A 76 -0.40 14.38 -5.78
C THR A 76 0.79 13.68 -6.40
N GLY A 77 1.93 14.37 -6.48
CA GLY A 77 3.22 13.78 -6.85
C GLY A 77 3.74 12.79 -5.80
N GLY A 78 4.72 11.98 -6.19
CA GLY A 78 5.29 10.93 -5.34
C GLY A 78 4.33 9.78 -5.06
N THR A 79 4.38 9.22 -3.86
CA THR A 79 3.49 8.13 -3.42
C THR A 79 2.80 8.43 -2.09
N ARG A 80 1.48 8.21 -2.04
CA ARG A 80 0.67 8.30 -0.81
C ARG A 80 1.05 7.26 0.23
N LEU A 81 1.73 6.19 -0.16
CA LEU A 81 2.25 5.18 0.77
C LEU A 81 3.58 5.60 1.40
N HIS A 82 4.23 6.64 0.89
CA HIS A 82 5.64 6.97 1.14
C HIS A 82 6.60 5.83 0.73
N SER A 83 7.80 6.21 0.31
CA SER A 83 8.83 5.26 -0.05
C SER A 83 9.93 5.17 1.02
N SER A 84 10.71 4.10 0.98
CA SER A 84 11.98 3.99 1.69
C SER A 84 13.05 3.36 0.82
N ARG A 85 14.30 3.66 1.15
CA ARG A 85 15.51 3.03 0.59
C ARG A 85 16.05 1.91 1.49
N THR A 86 15.25 1.45 2.45
CA THR A 86 15.65 0.35 3.35
C THR A 86 15.95 -0.88 2.51
N ASN A 87 17.14 -1.46 2.70
CA ASN A 87 17.50 -2.75 2.13
C ASN A 87 16.96 -3.82 3.08
N PRO A 88 15.93 -4.61 2.69
CA PRO A 88 15.43 -5.66 3.55
C PRO A 88 16.52 -6.75 3.76
N PRO A 89 16.60 -7.36 4.96
CA PRO A 89 17.56 -8.43 5.26
C PRO A 89 17.30 -9.70 4.46
#